data_AF-A0A3D9FQN0-F1
#
_entry.id   AF-A0A3D9FQN0-F1
#
_cell.length_a   1.000
_cell.length_b   1.000
_cell.length_c   1.000
_cell.angle_alpha   90.00
_cell.angle_beta   90.00
_cell.angle_gamma   90.00
#
_symmetry.space_group_name_H-M   'P 1'
#
loop_
_entity.id
_entity.type
_entity.pdbx_description
1 polymer ?
#
loop_
_entity_poly.entity_id
_entity_poly.type
_entity_poly.pdbx_seq_one_letter_code
_entity_poly.pdbx_strand_id
1 'polypeptide(L)'
;MPAKKEQNIPLLGLQEFQNDQNRQNDQLIFNELHGERHIDKPHQHDFFIIVLFEHAKGVHNIDFVDYPISNHQIHLLFPGQVHKWKIEPETTGYQLMIGRDFFESFSSSFRFSFVQYHNHPVIDLSHESYKLLHYEFDAIKNELQSENSLQELIYSRTSVIATIISKEAAKIFTDRDIYQSEPRIAKFQELIDVFSKEQKLVSFYASKLHVSANYLNILCKKHLKISATQLIQQRIILESKRYLKATNLSIKEIAFELGFIDHAYFSNFFKTQTGITPTNFRDQL
;
A
#
# COMPACT_ATOMS: atom_id res chain seq x y z
N MET A 1 -6.28 -39.79 1.33
CA MET A 1 -6.79 -38.40 1.39
C MET A 1 -5.58 -37.47 1.26
N PRO A 2 -5.46 -36.64 0.22
CA PRO A 2 -4.31 -35.75 0.12
C PRO A 2 -4.49 -34.60 1.13
N ALA A 3 -3.45 -34.35 1.93
CA ALA A 3 -3.41 -33.25 2.88
C ALA A 3 -3.61 -31.91 2.15
N LYS A 4 -4.58 -31.10 2.60
CA LYS A 4 -4.71 -29.69 2.19
C LYS A 4 -3.42 -28.98 2.59
N LYS A 5 -2.56 -28.65 1.61
CA LYS A 5 -1.39 -27.81 1.83
C LYS A 5 -1.87 -26.44 2.31
N GLU A 6 -1.43 -26.05 3.49
CA GLU A 6 -1.68 -24.74 4.10
C GLU A 6 -1.17 -23.64 3.17
N GLN A 7 -2.06 -22.74 2.77
CA GLN A 7 -1.79 -21.62 1.86
C GLN A 7 -1.98 -20.31 2.63
N ASN A 8 -0.98 -19.93 3.42
CA ASN A 8 -0.88 -18.58 3.94
C ASN A 8 -0.02 -17.71 3.03
N ILE A 9 -0.45 -16.47 2.82
CA ILE A 9 0.41 -15.38 2.37
C ILE A 9 1.32 -15.00 3.54
N PRO A 10 2.65 -15.15 3.45
CA PRO A 10 3.55 -14.80 4.54
C PRO A 10 3.61 -13.28 4.75
N LEU A 11 3.72 -12.85 6.02
CA LEU A 11 4.17 -11.51 6.39
C LEU A 11 5.69 -11.55 6.54
N LEU A 12 6.40 -10.85 5.66
CA LEU A 12 7.86 -10.82 5.64
C LEU A 12 8.35 -9.51 6.26
N GLY A 13 9.12 -9.62 7.34
CA GLY A 13 9.72 -8.48 8.03
C GLY A 13 10.94 -7.94 7.31
N LEU A 14 11.25 -6.65 7.48
CA LEU A 14 12.42 -6.02 6.81
C LEU A 14 13.74 -6.72 7.16
N GLN A 15 13.84 -7.21 8.40
CA GLN A 15 15.02 -7.93 8.92
C GLN A 15 15.32 -9.22 8.15
N GLU A 16 14.30 -9.87 7.55
CA GLU A 16 14.47 -11.09 6.75
C GLU A 16 15.23 -10.84 5.44
N PHE A 17 15.38 -9.57 5.03
CA PHE A 17 16.06 -9.15 3.81
C PHE A 17 17.44 -8.52 4.09
N GLN A 18 17.89 -8.51 5.34
CA GLN A 18 19.21 -8.00 5.70
C GLN A 18 20.28 -9.04 5.36
N ASN A 19 21.26 -8.65 4.52
CA ASN A 19 22.49 -9.40 4.29
C ASN A 19 23.65 -8.78 5.08
N ASP A 20 24.75 -9.53 5.26
CA ASP A 20 25.94 -9.07 6.00
C ASP A 20 26.52 -7.72 5.52
N GLN A 21 26.26 -7.33 4.26
CA GLN A 21 26.70 -6.04 3.68
C GLN A 21 25.83 -4.83 4.07
N ASN A 22 24.61 -5.02 4.59
CA ASN A 22 23.65 -3.94 4.89
C ASN A 22 23.54 -3.60 6.39
N ARG A 23 24.41 -4.15 7.25
CA ARG A 23 24.30 -4.05 8.72
C ARG A 23 24.43 -2.62 9.31
N GLN A 24 24.80 -1.62 8.52
CA GLN A 24 24.93 -0.24 9.02
C GLN A 24 23.62 0.55 8.99
N ASN A 25 22.58 0.09 8.26
CA ASN A 25 21.30 0.78 8.22
C ASN A 25 20.12 -0.20 8.26
N ASP A 26 19.71 -0.57 9.46
CA ASP A 26 18.67 -1.58 9.69
C ASP A 26 17.27 -1.18 9.17
N GLN A 27 17.10 0.08 8.75
CA GLN A 27 15.80 0.64 8.39
C GLN A 27 15.65 1.01 6.91
N LEU A 28 16.70 0.87 6.08
CA LEU A 28 16.63 1.10 4.63
C LEU A 28 17.50 0.09 3.88
N ILE A 29 16.89 -0.66 2.96
CA ILE A 29 17.58 -1.64 2.10
C ILE A 29 17.39 -1.24 0.64
N PHE A 30 18.50 -1.20 -0.10
CA PHE A 30 18.51 -1.01 -1.55
C PHE A 30 18.72 -2.35 -2.27
N ASN A 31 17.91 -2.62 -3.30
CA ASN A 31 18.04 -3.80 -4.15
C ASN A 31 17.92 -3.42 -5.62
N GLU A 32 18.64 -4.15 -6.48
CA GLU A 32 18.44 -4.11 -7.92
C GLU A 32 17.57 -5.29 -8.37
N LEU A 33 16.70 -5.01 -9.35
CA LEU A 33 15.81 -5.96 -9.98
C LEU A 33 16.28 -6.14 -11.43
N HIS A 34 16.95 -7.26 -11.70
CA HIS A 34 17.39 -7.62 -13.04
C HIS A 34 16.76 -8.95 -13.44
N GLY A 35 16.30 -9.02 -14.69
CA GLY A 35 15.80 -10.26 -15.28
C GLY A 35 14.42 -10.67 -14.82
N GLU A 36 14.07 -11.92 -15.15
CA GLU A 36 12.79 -12.52 -14.80
C GLU A 36 12.69 -12.72 -13.29
N ARG A 37 11.58 -12.26 -12.70
CA ARG A 37 11.26 -12.54 -11.29
C ARG A 37 9.79 -12.88 -11.14
N HIS A 38 9.54 -14.07 -10.61
CA HIS A 38 8.22 -14.53 -10.28
C HIS A 38 8.08 -14.63 -8.77
N ILE A 39 7.13 -13.89 -8.22
CA ILE A 39 6.64 -14.15 -6.88
C ILE A 39 5.20 -14.60 -7.04
N ASP A 40 5.02 -15.89 -7.33
CA ASP A 40 3.71 -16.44 -7.69
C ASP A 40 2.75 -16.52 -6.49
N LYS A 41 3.32 -16.75 -5.30
CA LYS A 41 2.57 -16.77 -4.06
C LYS A 41 2.40 -15.34 -3.57
N PRO A 42 1.16 -14.87 -3.36
CA PRO A 42 0.99 -13.56 -2.76
C PRO A 42 1.66 -13.53 -1.37
N HIS A 43 2.25 -12.39 -1.03
CA HIS A 43 2.91 -12.11 0.24
C HIS A 43 2.57 -10.68 0.68
N GLN A 44 2.88 -10.35 1.92
CA GLN A 44 2.74 -8.99 2.46
C GLN A 44 3.98 -8.63 3.28
N HIS A 45 4.20 -7.34 3.48
CA HIS A 45 5.35 -6.80 4.22
C HIS A 45 4.91 -5.93 5.39
N ASP A 46 5.74 -5.80 6.41
CA ASP A 46 5.53 -4.83 7.51
C ASP A 46 6.23 -3.47 7.27
N PHE A 47 6.91 -3.34 6.13
CA PHE A 47 7.67 -2.18 5.68
C PHE A 47 7.13 -1.61 4.36
N PHE A 48 7.59 -0.41 3.99
CA PHE A 48 7.22 0.27 2.75
C PHE A 48 8.17 -0.13 1.62
N ILE A 49 7.67 -0.18 0.40
CA ILE A 49 8.50 -0.46 -0.79
C ILE A 49 8.28 0.63 -1.83
N ILE A 50 9.37 1.15 -2.38
CA ILE A 50 9.37 1.98 -3.59
C ILE A 50 10.14 1.22 -4.66
N VAL A 51 9.51 0.93 -5.80
CA VAL A 51 10.15 0.27 -6.95
C VAL A 51 10.14 1.21 -8.14
N LEU A 52 11.32 1.53 -8.65
CA LEU A 52 11.54 2.31 -9.87
C LEU A 52 11.88 1.37 -11.03
N PHE A 53 11.04 1.30 -12.05
CA PHE A 53 11.30 0.52 -13.25
C PHE A 53 11.90 1.39 -14.35
N GLU A 54 13.03 0.94 -14.91
CA GLU A 54 13.66 1.53 -16.10
C GLU A 54 13.03 0.92 -17.36
N HIS A 55 13.30 -0.37 -17.53
CA HIS A 55 12.74 -1.22 -18.57
C HIS A 55 12.04 -2.36 -17.87
N ALA A 56 10.73 -2.54 -18.09
CA ALA A 56 10.04 -3.66 -17.48
C ALA A 56 8.74 -3.97 -18.19
N LYS A 57 8.39 -5.25 -18.16
CA LYS A 57 7.09 -5.74 -18.60
C LYS A 57 6.63 -6.83 -17.65
N GLY A 58 5.33 -6.88 -17.43
CA GLY A 58 4.75 -7.84 -16.51
C GLY A 58 3.49 -7.32 -15.86
N VAL A 59 3.14 -7.93 -14.73
CA VAL A 59 1.99 -7.56 -13.93
C VAL A 59 2.38 -7.56 -12.46
N HIS A 60 2.08 -6.46 -11.78
CA HIS A 60 2.14 -6.33 -10.33
C HIS A 60 0.71 -6.37 -9.80
N ASN A 61 0.32 -7.47 -9.17
CA ASN A 61 -0.96 -7.55 -8.45
C ASN A 61 -0.78 -6.92 -7.07
N ILE A 62 -1.52 -5.87 -6.75
CA ILE A 62 -1.51 -5.20 -5.45
C ILE A 62 -2.96 -5.14 -4.95
N ASP A 63 -3.20 -5.68 -3.75
CA ASP A 63 -4.53 -5.80 -3.15
C ASP A 63 -5.58 -6.37 -4.11
N PHE A 64 -5.21 -7.46 -4.78
CA PHE A 64 -6.07 -8.20 -5.70
C PHE A 64 -6.44 -7.43 -6.99
N VAL A 65 -5.75 -6.34 -7.30
CA VAL A 65 -5.86 -5.59 -8.55
C VAL A 65 -4.58 -5.76 -9.36
N ASP A 66 -4.70 -6.14 -10.63
CA ASP A 66 -3.58 -6.27 -11.56
C ASP A 66 -3.19 -4.91 -12.13
N TYR A 67 -1.95 -4.49 -11.90
CA TYR A 67 -1.33 -3.32 -12.51
C TYR A 67 -0.29 -3.76 -13.54
N PRO A 68 -0.45 -3.43 -14.83
CA PRO A 68 0.58 -3.68 -15.83
C PRO A 68 1.86 -2.92 -15.48
N ILE A 69 2.99 -3.62 -15.51
CA ILE A 69 4.31 -3.00 -15.34
C ILE A 69 4.78 -2.50 -16.71
N SER A 70 5.21 -1.24 -16.75
CA SER A 70 5.72 -0.57 -17.95
C SER A 70 7.05 0.14 -17.66
N ASN A 71 7.72 0.60 -18.72
CA ASN A 71 8.95 1.39 -18.62
C ASN A 71 8.71 2.73 -17.91
N HIS A 72 9.73 3.22 -17.21
CA HIS A 72 9.70 4.50 -16.49
C HIS A 72 8.47 4.64 -15.60
N GLN A 73 8.27 3.66 -14.72
CA GLN A 73 7.12 3.61 -13.82
C GLN A 73 7.61 3.43 -12.40
N ILE A 74 6.92 4.05 -11.44
CA ILE A 74 7.18 3.84 -10.02
C ILE A 74 5.99 3.16 -9.36
N HIS A 75 6.29 2.13 -8.56
CA HIS A 75 5.31 1.41 -7.76
C HIS A 75 5.57 1.67 -6.27
N LEU A 76 4.51 1.98 -5.53
CA LEU A 76 4.53 2.21 -4.09
C LEU A 76 3.74 1.11 -3.40
N LEU A 77 4.34 0.49 -2.39
CA LEU A 77 3.66 -0.48 -1.54
C LEU A 77 3.76 -0.07 -0.09
N PHE A 78 2.62 -0.16 0.59
CA PHE A 78 2.45 0.13 2.00
C PHE A 78 2.44 -1.16 2.82
N PRO A 79 2.86 -1.10 4.10
CA PRO A 79 2.76 -2.23 5.01
C PRO A 79 1.36 -2.86 5.01
N GLY A 80 1.30 -4.19 4.97
CA GLY A 80 0.07 -4.98 4.98
C GLY A 80 -0.64 -5.09 3.62
N GLN A 81 -0.13 -4.46 2.55
CA GLN A 81 -0.65 -4.73 1.22
C GLN A 81 -0.25 -6.13 0.76
N VAL A 82 -1.24 -6.89 0.30
CA VAL A 82 -1.01 -8.19 -0.31
C VAL A 82 -0.59 -7.96 -1.75
N HIS A 83 0.53 -8.53 -2.17
CA HIS A 83 0.96 -8.41 -3.55
C HIS A 83 1.67 -9.66 -4.07
N LYS A 84 1.66 -9.78 -5.39
CA LYS A 84 2.46 -10.74 -6.17
C LYS A 84 2.86 -10.06 -7.46
N TRP A 85 3.92 -10.53 -8.09
CA TRP A 85 4.26 -10.03 -9.41
C TRP A 85 4.78 -11.13 -10.32
N LYS A 86 4.61 -10.88 -11.61
CA LYS A 86 5.25 -11.61 -12.68
C LYS A 86 6.00 -10.60 -13.52
N ILE A 87 7.32 -10.61 -13.41
CA ILE A 87 8.24 -9.72 -14.11
C ILE A 87 8.91 -10.52 -15.24
N GLU A 88 8.89 -9.98 -16.46
CA GLU A 88 9.48 -10.61 -17.64
C GLU A 88 11.03 -10.48 -17.69
N PRO A 89 11.74 -11.28 -18.51
CA PRO A 89 13.21 -11.34 -18.52
C PRO A 89 13.96 -10.04 -18.87
N GLU A 90 13.34 -9.08 -19.54
CA GLU A 90 13.99 -7.83 -19.96
C GLU A 90 13.86 -6.72 -18.91
N THR A 91 13.59 -7.08 -17.65
CA THR A 91 13.41 -6.11 -16.59
C THR A 91 14.71 -5.59 -15.98
N THR A 92 14.79 -4.28 -15.86
CA THR A 92 15.72 -3.51 -15.04
C THR A 92 14.93 -2.55 -14.15
N GLY A 93 15.19 -2.60 -12.85
CA GLY A 93 14.58 -1.70 -11.88
C GLY A 93 15.34 -1.68 -10.56
N TYR A 94 14.90 -0.78 -9.67
CA TYR A 94 15.57 -0.45 -8.43
C TYR A 94 14.54 -0.39 -7.31
N GLN A 95 14.88 -0.90 -6.14
CA GLN A 95 13.96 -1.06 -5.03
C GLN A 95 14.54 -0.50 -3.74
N LEU A 96 13.75 0.32 -3.07
CA LEU A 96 13.97 0.73 -1.69
C LEU A 96 12.96 0.01 -0.80
N MET A 97 13.44 -0.75 0.18
CA MET A 97 12.63 -1.31 1.27
C MET A 97 12.88 -0.50 2.53
N ILE A 98 11.82 0.05 3.11
CA ILE A 98 11.90 1.18 4.04
C ILE A 98 11.12 0.82 5.31
N GLY A 99 11.84 0.71 6.43
CA GLY A 99 11.27 0.51 7.75
C GLY A 99 10.36 1.66 8.16
N ARG A 100 9.44 1.39 9.10
CA ARG A 100 8.43 2.37 9.53
C ARG A 100 9.05 3.66 10.08
N ASP A 101 9.98 3.54 11.02
CA ASP A 101 10.62 4.70 11.67
C ASP A 101 11.37 5.57 10.65
N PHE A 102 12.07 4.94 9.70
CA PHE A 102 12.73 5.65 8.61
C PHE A 102 11.73 6.32 7.67
N PHE A 103 10.62 5.66 7.34
CA PHE A 103 9.57 6.25 6.53
C PHE A 103 8.97 7.51 7.17
N GLU A 104 8.74 7.49 8.47
CA GLU A 104 8.18 8.64 9.21
C GLU A 104 9.04 9.91 9.05
N SER A 105 10.36 9.78 8.96
CA SER A 105 11.28 10.91 8.85
C SER A 105 11.11 11.74 7.57
N PHE A 106 10.69 11.13 6.46
CA PHE A 106 10.49 11.81 5.17
C PHE A 106 9.04 11.77 4.68
N SER A 107 8.14 11.11 5.43
CA SER A 107 6.71 10.97 5.10
C SER A 107 6.03 12.31 4.78
N SER A 108 6.42 13.38 5.47
CA SER A 108 5.92 14.75 5.28
C SER A 108 6.30 15.38 3.92
N SER A 109 7.29 14.82 3.23
CA SER A 109 7.68 15.24 1.87
C SER A 109 6.68 14.78 0.80
N PHE A 110 5.83 13.79 1.12
CA PHE A 110 4.72 13.45 0.24
C PHE A 110 3.63 14.53 0.30
N ARG A 111 3.25 15.07 -0.87
CA ARG A 111 2.31 16.21 -0.95
C ARG A 111 0.83 15.83 -0.82
N PHE A 112 0.52 14.54 -0.90
CA PHE A 112 -0.83 13.99 -0.97
C PHE A 112 -1.07 13.05 0.20
N SER A 113 -2.33 12.79 0.54
CA SER A 113 -2.62 11.84 1.61
C SER A 113 -2.16 10.43 1.19
N PHE A 114 -1.72 9.63 2.17
CA PHE A 114 -1.31 8.25 1.89
C PHE A 114 -2.43 7.39 1.32
N VAL A 115 -3.69 7.75 1.58
CA VAL A 115 -4.85 7.11 0.96
C VAL A 115 -4.83 7.26 -0.56
N GLN A 116 -4.42 8.42 -1.09
CA GLN A 116 -4.32 8.61 -2.54
C GLN A 116 -3.23 7.73 -3.15
N TYR A 117 -2.06 7.67 -2.51
CA TYR A 117 -0.99 6.77 -2.95
C TYR A 117 -1.37 5.29 -2.82
N HIS A 118 -2.14 4.92 -1.80
CA HIS A 118 -2.63 3.55 -1.61
C HIS A 118 -3.60 3.14 -2.72
N ASN A 119 -4.49 4.06 -3.14
CA ASN A 119 -5.48 3.83 -4.20
C ASN A 119 -4.88 3.92 -5.61
N HIS A 120 -3.74 4.57 -5.76
CA HIS A 120 -3.02 4.73 -7.01
C HIS A 120 -1.53 4.37 -6.79
N PRO A 121 -1.23 3.08 -6.53
CA PRO A 121 0.11 2.65 -6.17
C PRO A 121 1.09 2.71 -7.34
N VAL A 122 0.61 2.95 -8.56
CA VAL A 122 1.40 2.96 -9.78
C VAL A 122 1.35 4.32 -10.43
N ILE A 123 2.52 4.91 -10.68
CA ILE A 123 2.67 6.26 -11.22
C ILE A 123 3.62 6.19 -12.42
N ASP A 124 3.11 6.57 -13.59
CA ASP A 124 3.91 6.73 -14.80
C ASP A 124 4.78 7.98 -14.70
N LEU A 125 6.05 7.85 -15.09
CA LEU A 125 7.03 8.92 -15.01
C LEU A 125 7.29 9.53 -16.38
N SER A 126 7.47 10.85 -16.43
CA SER A 126 8.17 11.46 -17.55
C SER A 126 9.64 11.01 -17.60
N HIS A 127 10.25 11.01 -18.79
CA HIS A 127 11.67 10.67 -18.97
C HIS A 127 12.60 11.48 -18.05
N GLU A 128 12.31 12.77 -17.87
CA GLU A 128 13.10 13.66 -17.01
C GLU A 128 12.91 13.33 -15.52
N SER A 129 11.69 13.01 -15.09
CA SER A 129 11.44 12.59 -13.71
C SER A 129 12.05 11.22 -13.41
N TYR A 130 12.06 10.30 -14.38
CA TYR A 130 12.77 9.02 -14.27
C TYR A 130 14.27 9.25 -14.05
N LYS A 131 14.94 10.06 -14.89
CA LYS A 131 16.38 10.36 -14.72
C LYS A 131 16.70 10.94 -13.34
N LEU A 132 15.87 11.86 -12.85
CA LEU A 132 16.06 12.46 -11.53
C LEU A 132 15.90 11.42 -10.41
N LEU A 133 14.86 10.59 -10.49
CA LEU A 133 14.66 9.51 -9.51
C LEU A 133 15.80 8.49 -9.56
N HIS A 134 16.19 8.07 -10.76
CA HIS A 134 17.29 7.13 -10.97
C HIS A 134 18.59 7.65 -10.35
N TYR A 135 18.92 8.92 -10.59
CA TYR A 135 20.07 9.58 -9.96
C TYR A 135 20.01 9.55 -8.41
N GLU A 136 18.84 9.81 -7.81
CA GLU A 136 18.71 9.75 -6.35
C GLU A 136 18.79 8.32 -5.80
N PHE A 137 18.25 7.34 -6.52
CA PHE A 137 18.38 5.91 -6.17
C PHE A 137 19.84 5.47 -6.19
N ASP A 138 20.59 5.80 -7.26
CA ASP A 138 22.02 5.52 -7.37
C ASP A 138 22.83 6.23 -6.29
N ALA A 139 22.47 7.48 -5.97
CA ALA A 139 23.15 8.22 -4.92
C ALA A 139 22.90 7.63 -3.53
N ILE A 140 21.69 7.13 -3.23
CA ILE A 140 21.40 6.38 -2.00
C ILE A 140 22.20 5.08 -1.96
N LYS A 141 22.24 4.32 -3.07
CA LYS A 141 23.03 3.09 -3.17
C LYS A 141 24.49 3.34 -2.83
N ASN A 142 25.09 4.37 -3.44
CA ASN A 142 26.49 4.72 -3.21
C ASN A 142 26.76 5.15 -1.76
N GLU A 143 25.83 5.90 -1.15
CA GLU A 143 25.94 6.31 0.25
C GLU A 143 25.88 5.10 1.20
N LEU A 144 24.94 4.17 0.98
CA LEU A 144 24.80 2.95 1.78
C LEU A 144 26.03 2.03 1.70
N GLN A 145 26.82 2.12 0.63
CA GLN A 145 28.05 1.34 0.42
C GLN A 145 29.31 2.08 0.86
N SER A 146 29.22 3.34 1.28
CA SER A 146 30.34 4.17 1.69
C SER A 146 30.82 3.82 3.11
N GLU A 147 32.13 3.74 3.31
CA GLU A 147 32.72 3.57 4.65
C GLU A 147 32.42 4.75 5.58
N ASN A 148 32.20 5.95 5.03
CA ASN A 148 31.83 7.16 5.76
C ASN A 148 30.38 7.56 5.47
N SER A 149 29.48 6.58 5.44
CA SER A 149 28.04 6.81 5.21
C SER A 149 27.46 7.81 6.21
N LEU A 150 26.79 8.85 5.70
CA LEU A 150 26.05 9.84 6.47
C LEU A 150 24.55 9.63 6.29
N GLN A 151 23.86 9.25 7.37
CA GLN A 151 22.42 8.98 7.32
C GLN A 151 21.61 10.21 6.91
N GLU A 152 22.06 11.42 7.25
CA GLU A 152 21.42 12.68 6.90
C GLU A 152 21.34 12.89 5.38
N LEU A 153 22.34 12.42 4.64
CA LEU A 153 22.32 12.45 3.17
C LEU A 153 21.24 11.51 2.65
N ILE A 154 21.16 10.29 3.19
CA ILE A 154 20.13 9.31 2.80
C ILE A 154 18.72 9.87 3.07
N TYR A 155 18.47 10.43 4.27
CA TYR A 155 17.19 11.06 4.61
C TYR A 155 16.82 12.24 3.71
N SER A 156 17.82 13.07 3.36
CA SER A 156 17.62 14.19 2.45
C SER A 156 17.23 13.69 1.05
N ARG A 157 17.90 12.64 0.56
CA ARG A 157 17.62 12.04 -0.75
C ARG A 157 16.27 11.35 -0.82
N THR A 158 15.85 10.63 0.23
CA THR A 158 14.51 10.03 0.25
C THR A 158 13.41 11.09 0.28
N SER A 159 13.66 12.24 0.94
CA SER A 159 12.76 13.40 0.88
C SER A 159 12.66 13.99 -0.54
N VAL A 160 13.77 14.05 -1.28
CA VAL A 160 13.78 14.44 -2.70
C VAL A 160 12.99 13.44 -3.55
N ILE A 161 13.22 12.13 -3.37
CA ILE A 161 12.46 11.07 -4.05
C ILE A 161 10.96 11.23 -3.82
N ALA A 162 10.51 11.34 -2.56
CA ALA A 162 9.10 11.53 -2.22
C ALA A 162 8.49 12.79 -2.85
N THR A 163 9.28 13.86 -2.95
CA THR A 163 8.87 15.12 -3.59
C THR A 163 8.71 14.97 -5.11
N ILE A 164 9.64 14.26 -5.77
CA ILE A 164 9.56 14.00 -7.23
C ILE A 164 8.37 13.08 -7.52
N ILE A 165 8.16 12.03 -6.74
CA ILE A 165 6.99 11.14 -6.84
C ILE A 165 5.72 11.96 -6.71
N SER A 166 5.63 12.84 -5.71
CA SER A 166 4.49 13.73 -5.52
C SER A 166 4.24 14.66 -6.70
N LYS A 167 5.30 15.11 -7.40
CA LYS A 167 5.17 15.97 -8.59
C LYS A 167 4.54 15.21 -9.75
N GLU A 168 4.93 13.96 -9.98
CA GLU A 168 4.34 13.10 -11.02
C GLU A 168 2.92 12.64 -10.64
N ALA A 169 2.71 12.25 -9.38
CA ALA A 169 1.42 11.86 -8.85
C ALA A 169 0.34 12.95 -9.03
N ALA A 170 0.72 14.23 -9.02
CA ALA A 170 -0.19 15.35 -9.24
C ALA A 170 -0.90 15.32 -10.60
N LYS A 171 -0.37 14.57 -11.59
CA LYS A 171 -1.00 14.36 -12.90
C LYS A 171 -2.13 13.33 -12.86
N ILE A 172 -2.05 12.38 -11.92
CA ILE A 172 -2.98 11.26 -11.75
C ILE A 172 -4.03 11.61 -10.69
N PHE A 173 -3.60 12.27 -9.61
CA PHE A 173 -4.45 12.57 -8.47
C PHE A 173 -5.26 13.82 -8.79
N THR A 174 -6.23 13.67 -9.70
CA THR A 174 -7.18 14.71 -10.13
C THR A 174 -8.03 15.21 -8.96
N ASP A 175 -8.16 14.41 -7.92
CA ASP A 175 -8.86 14.76 -6.69
C ASP A 175 -8.03 15.70 -5.78
N ARG A 176 -6.87 16.18 -6.22
CA ARG A 176 -6.11 17.21 -5.51
C ARG A 176 -7.01 18.39 -5.12
N ASP A 177 -7.86 18.84 -6.04
CA ASP A 177 -8.80 19.92 -5.76
C ASP A 177 -9.82 19.52 -4.69
N ILE A 178 -10.23 18.26 -4.64
CA ILE A 178 -11.15 17.75 -3.63
C ILE A 178 -10.51 17.78 -2.23
N TYR A 179 -9.31 17.22 -2.08
CA TYR A 179 -8.66 17.14 -0.77
C TYR A 179 -8.08 18.48 -0.30
N GLN A 180 -7.71 19.37 -1.23
CA GLN A 180 -7.34 20.75 -0.90
C GLN A 180 -8.56 21.63 -0.60
N SER A 181 -9.67 21.47 -1.33
CA SER A 181 -10.91 22.22 -1.05
C SER A 181 -11.68 21.70 0.16
N GLU A 182 -11.49 20.43 0.51
CA GLU A 182 -12.18 19.78 1.62
C GLU A 182 -11.24 18.84 2.42
N PRO A 183 -10.39 19.39 3.31
CA PRO A 183 -9.42 18.60 4.08
C PRO A 183 -10.09 17.58 5.02
N ARG A 184 -11.37 17.77 5.37
CA ARG A 184 -12.12 16.82 6.20
C ARG A 184 -12.30 15.46 5.52
N ILE A 185 -12.32 15.41 4.18
CA ILE A 185 -12.44 14.15 3.44
C ILE A 185 -11.14 13.34 3.50
N ALA A 186 -9.97 13.99 3.38
CA ALA A 186 -8.68 13.33 3.61
C ALA A 186 -8.63 12.79 5.04
N LYS A 187 -8.99 13.63 6.03
CA LYS A 187 -8.95 13.23 7.43
C LYS A 187 -9.92 12.10 7.75
N PHE A 188 -11.08 12.06 7.10
CA PHE A 188 -12.04 10.97 7.24
C PHE A 188 -11.45 9.63 6.80
N GLN A 189 -10.79 9.59 5.63
CA GLN A 189 -10.17 8.37 5.13
C GLN A 189 -9.00 7.91 6.02
N GLU A 190 -8.17 8.83 6.52
CA GLU A 190 -7.14 8.50 7.51
C GLU A 190 -7.75 7.87 8.78
N LEU A 191 -8.86 8.44 9.28
CA LEU A 191 -9.55 7.87 10.43
C LEU A 191 -10.13 6.48 10.11
N ILE A 192 -10.65 6.27 8.90
CA ILE A 192 -11.14 4.96 8.45
C ILE A 192 -10.00 3.93 8.51
N ASP A 193 -8.82 4.27 8.02
CA ASP A 193 -7.67 3.36 8.04
C ASP A 193 -7.25 2.97 9.47
N VAL A 194 -7.37 3.90 10.43
CA VAL A 194 -7.03 3.65 11.84
C VAL A 194 -8.13 2.87 12.56
N PHE A 195 -9.40 3.24 12.39
CA PHE A 195 -10.48 2.80 13.29
C PHE A 195 -11.46 1.78 12.67
N SER A 196 -11.40 1.49 11.37
CA SER A 196 -12.44 0.69 10.67
C SER A 196 -12.66 -0.72 11.22
N LYS A 197 -11.65 -1.34 11.82
CA LYS A 197 -11.79 -2.66 12.47
C LYS A 197 -12.78 -2.60 13.63
N GLU A 198 -12.66 -1.58 14.46
CA GLU A 198 -13.46 -1.41 15.69
C GLU A 198 -14.73 -0.59 15.46
N GLN A 199 -14.68 0.41 14.59
CA GLN A 199 -15.69 1.44 14.43
C GLN A 199 -16.31 1.40 13.04
N LYS A 200 -17.60 1.08 12.98
CA LYS A 200 -18.35 0.92 11.71
C LYS A 200 -19.37 2.04 11.48
N LEU A 201 -19.60 2.89 12.48
CA LEU A 201 -20.63 3.92 12.46
C LEU A 201 -20.09 5.25 11.96
N VAL A 202 -20.77 5.85 10.98
CA VAL A 202 -20.44 7.19 10.45
C VAL A 202 -20.43 8.26 11.55
N SER A 203 -21.28 8.12 12.58
CA SER A 203 -21.35 9.04 13.72
C SER A 203 -20.05 9.12 14.52
N PHE A 204 -19.32 8.00 14.67
CA PHE A 204 -18.02 7.98 15.32
C PHE A 204 -17.03 8.90 14.58
N TYR A 205 -16.87 8.69 13.29
CA TYR A 205 -15.97 9.49 12.44
C TYR A 205 -16.39 10.95 12.37
N ALA A 206 -17.68 11.22 12.22
CA ALA A 206 -18.21 12.58 12.19
C ALA A 206 -17.88 13.34 13.49
N SER A 207 -17.99 12.68 14.64
CA SER A 207 -17.62 13.28 15.94
C SER A 207 -16.13 13.63 16.02
N LYS A 208 -15.23 12.76 15.54
CA LYS A 208 -13.78 13.01 15.44
C LYS A 208 -13.42 14.15 14.49
N LEU A 209 -14.27 14.42 13.51
CA LEU A 209 -14.13 15.52 12.55
C LEU A 209 -14.90 16.78 12.97
N HIS A 210 -15.56 16.77 14.13
CA HIS A 210 -16.40 17.86 14.63
C HIS A 210 -17.51 18.29 13.65
N VAL A 211 -18.13 17.33 12.97
CA VAL A 211 -19.26 17.54 12.05
C VAL A 211 -20.42 16.59 12.34
N SER A 212 -21.60 16.85 11.77
CA SER A 212 -22.71 15.89 11.83
C SER A 212 -22.50 14.73 10.85
N ALA A 213 -23.03 13.55 11.17
CA ALA A 213 -22.96 12.38 10.28
C ALA A 213 -23.66 12.63 8.93
N ASN A 214 -24.73 13.42 8.92
CA ASN A 214 -25.42 13.82 7.70
C ASN A 214 -24.53 14.71 6.82
N TYR A 215 -23.85 15.69 7.42
CA TYR A 215 -22.95 16.57 6.69
C TYR A 215 -21.74 15.80 6.13
N LEU A 216 -21.15 14.88 6.90
CA LEU A 216 -20.08 14.01 6.40
C LEU A 216 -20.53 13.18 5.19
N ASN A 217 -21.75 12.63 5.24
CA ASN A 217 -22.34 11.92 4.10
C ASN A 217 -22.53 12.82 2.87
N ILE A 218 -22.97 14.08 3.06
CA ILE A 218 -23.10 15.06 1.97
C ILE A 218 -21.73 15.33 1.33
N LEU A 219 -20.68 15.54 2.15
CA LEU A 219 -19.33 15.75 1.65
C LEU A 219 -18.84 14.54 0.83
N CYS A 220 -19.01 13.32 1.35
CA CYS A 220 -18.61 12.11 0.63
C CYS A 220 -19.34 11.98 -0.71
N LYS A 221 -20.66 12.18 -0.76
CA LYS A 221 -21.42 12.10 -2.02
C LYS A 221 -21.01 13.19 -3.02
N LYS A 222 -20.77 14.41 -2.53
CA LYS A 222 -20.40 15.55 -3.38
C LYS A 222 -19.04 15.30 -4.04
N HIS A 223 -18.06 14.91 -3.24
CA HIS A 223 -16.66 14.86 -3.61
C HIS A 223 -16.23 13.49 -4.14
N LEU A 224 -16.64 12.39 -3.50
CA LEU A 224 -16.21 11.02 -3.84
C LEU A 224 -17.28 10.19 -4.56
N LYS A 225 -18.47 10.78 -4.80
CA LYS A 225 -19.63 10.13 -5.46
C LYS A 225 -20.18 8.88 -4.76
N ILE A 226 -19.74 8.61 -3.54
CA ILE A 226 -20.22 7.52 -2.68
C ILE A 226 -20.53 8.02 -1.27
N SER A 227 -21.30 7.26 -0.50
CA SER A 227 -21.64 7.61 0.88
C SER A 227 -20.48 7.34 1.86
N ALA A 228 -20.52 7.97 3.03
CA ALA A 228 -19.54 7.73 4.09
C ALA A 228 -19.60 6.28 4.58
N THR A 229 -20.80 5.69 4.63
CA THR A 229 -20.99 4.27 4.95
C THR A 229 -20.31 3.36 3.93
N GLN A 230 -20.45 3.66 2.63
CA GLN A 230 -19.80 2.86 1.59
C GLN A 230 -18.27 2.92 1.70
N LEU A 231 -17.69 4.07 2.00
CA LEU A 231 -16.24 4.20 2.22
C LEU A 231 -15.74 3.32 3.38
N ILE A 232 -16.44 3.35 4.52
CA ILE A 232 -16.12 2.50 5.68
C ILE A 232 -16.23 1.02 5.29
N GLN A 233 -17.31 0.63 4.60
CA GLN A 233 -17.55 -0.75 4.17
C GLN A 233 -16.48 -1.23 3.19
N GLN A 234 -16.07 -0.39 2.23
CA GLN A 234 -15.01 -0.71 1.28
C GLN A 234 -13.69 -1.01 2.00
N ARG A 235 -13.32 -0.20 3.01
CA ARG A 235 -12.12 -0.47 3.81
C ARG A 235 -12.24 -1.79 4.58
N ILE A 236 -13.36 -2.05 5.25
CA ILE A 236 -13.57 -3.30 5.99
C ILE A 236 -13.49 -4.50 5.05
N ILE A 237 -14.04 -4.40 3.84
CA ILE A 237 -13.97 -5.47 2.84
C ILE A 237 -12.54 -5.70 2.36
N LEU A 238 -11.76 -4.65 2.12
CA LEU A 238 -10.34 -4.78 1.77
C LEU A 238 -9.58 -5.52 2.87
N GLU A 239 -9.72 -5.10 4.12
CA GLU A 239 -9.11 -5.77 5.27
C GLU A 239 -9.59 -7.23 5.38
N SER A 240 -10.88 -7.48 5.17
CA SER A 240 -11.45 -8.84 5.15
C SER A 240 -10.77 -9.73 4.12
N LYS A 241 -10.58 -9.23 2.89
CA LYS A 241 -9.90 -9.97 1.83
C LYS A 241 -8.45 -10.26 2.19
N ARG A 242 -7.74 -9.30 2.79
CA ARG A 242 -6.37 -9.47 3.28
C ARG A 242 -6.30 -10.57 4.34
N TYR A 243 -7.13 -10.52 5.39
CA TYR A 243 -7.17 -11.57 6.42
C TYR A 243 -7.51 -12.96 5.85
N LEU A 244 -8.49 -13.03 4.94
CA LEU A 244 -8.94 -14.28 4.35
C LEU A 244 -7.84 -14.98 3.54
N LYS A 245 -6.92 -14.21 2.96
CA LYS A 245 -5.83 -14.69 2.13
C LYS A 245 -4.52 -14.84 2.89
N ALA A 246 -4.28 -14.00 3.89
CA ALA A 246 -3.00 -13.94 4.59
C ALA A 246 -2.93 -14.62 5.95
N THR A 247 -4.05 -15.14 6.45
CA THR A 247 -4.06 -15.79 7.76
C THR A 247 -4.76 -17.15 7.71
N ASN A 248 -4.31 -18.06 8.57
CA ASN A 248 -4.98 -19.34 8.84
C ASN A 248 -6.17 -19.21 9.79
N LEU A 249 -6.50 -17.98 10.21
CA LEU A 249 -7.64 -17.75 11.08
C LEU A 249 -8.91 -18.31 10.44
N SER A 250 -9.73 -18.98 11.25
CA SER A 250 -11.06 -19.40 10.84
C SER A 250 -11.89 -18.18 10.45
N ILE A 251 -12.92 -18.37 9.61
CA ILE A 251 -13.86 -17.31 9.25
C ILE A 251 -14.48 -16.67 10.51
N LYS A 252 -14.65 -17.47 11.56
CA LYS A 252 -15.14 -17.01 12.86
C LYS A 252 -14.14 -16.09 13.55
N GLU A 253 -12.87 -16.46 13.62
CA GLU A 253 -11.82 -15.61 14.20
C GLU A 253 -11.65 -14.31 13.42
N ILE A 254 -11.63 -14.37 12.07
CA ILE A 254 -11.56 -13.16 11.24
C ILE A 254 -12.73 -12.21 11.49
N ALA A 255 -13.94 -12.74 11.64
CA ALA A 255 -15.10 -11.91 11.97
C ALA A 255 -14.89 -11.16 13.29
N PHE A 256 -14.38 -11.84 14.32
CA PHE A 256 -14.09 -11.21 15.61
C PHE A 256 -12.94 -10.20 15.55
N GLU A 257 -11.85 -10.52 14.87
CA GLU A 257 -10.72 -9.60 14.63
C GLU A 257 -11.15 -8.30 13.92
N LEU A 258 -12.11 -8.42 13.01
CA LEU A 258 -12.69 -7.28 12.31
C LEU A 258 -13.86 -6.63 13.08
N GLY A 259 -14.03 -6.96 14.37
CA GLY A 259 -15.01 -6.36 15.26
C GLY A 259 -16.47 -6.64 14.87
N PHE A 260 -16.76 -7.78 14.24
CA PHE A 260 -18.14 -8.24 14.02
C PHE A 260 -18.64 -9.00 15.25
N ILE A 261 -19.92 -8.80 15.59
CA ILE A 261 -20.56 -9.46 16.75
C ILE A 261 -20.63 -10.98 16.54
N ASP A 262 -20.86 -11.42 15.31
CA ASP A 262 -20.85 -12.83 14.96
C ASP A 262 -20.41 -13.08 13.52
N HIS A 263 -20.02 -14.33 13.27
CA HIS A 263 -19.51 -14.80 11.97
C HIS A 263 -20.58 -14.84 10.86
N ALA A 264 -21.86 -14.97 11.20
CA ALA A 264 -22.94 -15.05 10.23
C ALA A 264 -23.23 -13.67 9.63
N TYR A 265 -23.26 -12.63 10.48
CA TYR A 265 -23.34 -11.24 10.07
C TYR A 265 -22.14 -10.85 9.20
N PHE A 266 -20.91 -11.22 9.59
CA PHE A 266 -19.72 -11.03 8.75
C PHE A 266 -19.85 -11.71 7.39
N SER A 267 -20.26 -12.99 7.36
CA SER A 267 -20.36 -13.76 6.12
C SER A 267 -21.40 -13.18 5.16
N ASN A 268 -22.54 -12.74 5.68
CA ASN A 268 -23.58 -12.06 4.91
C ASN A 268 -23.10 -10.69 4.41
N PHE A 269 -22.44 -9.91 5.26
CA PHE A 269 -21.84 -8.64 4.87
C PHE A 269 -20.84 -8.83 3.72
N PHE A 270 -19.87 -9.74 3.88
CA PHE A 270 -18.86 -10.02 2.87
C PHE A 270 -19.48 -10.48 1.55
N LYS A 271 -20.45 -11.40 1.60
CA LYS A 271 -21.17 -11.88 0.41
C LYS A 271 -21.96 -10.77 -0.28
N THR A 272 -22.60 -9.89 0.48
CA THR A 272 -23.35 -8.75 -0.07
C THR A 272 -22.44 -7.79 -0.81
N GLN A 273 -21.23 -7.56 -0.30
CA GLN A 273 -20.28 -6.61 -0.86
C GLN A 273 -19.45 -7.18 -2.02
N THR A 274 -19.19 -8.50 -2.02
CA THR A 274 -18.28 -9.15 -2.98
C THR A 274 -18.96 -10.11 -3.97
N GLY A 275 -20.22 -10.48 -3.72
CA GLY A 275 -20.97 -11.47 -4.49
C GLY A 275 -20.69 -12.93 -4.10
N ILE A 276 -19.63 -13.22 -3.32
CA ILE A 276 -19.24 -14.58 -2.94
C ILE A 276 -18.98 -14.72 -1.43
N THR A 277 -19.05 -15.94 -0.90
CA THR A 277 -18.84 -16.17 0.53
C THR A 277 -17.37 -16.00 0.92
N PRO A 278 -17.06 -15.67 2.19
CA PRO A 278 -15.68 -15.63 2.68
C PRO A 278 -14.89 -16.91 2.40
N THR A 279 -15.52 -18.08 2.59
CA THR A 279 -14.92 -19.39 2.31
C THR A 279 -14.59 -19.55 0.83
N ASN A 280 -15.53 -19.23 -0.06
CA ASN A 280 -15.29 -19.33 -1.51
C ASN A 280 -14.20 -18.36 -1.95
N PHE A 281 -14.17 -17.13 -1.41
CA PHE A 281 -13.11 -16.17 -1.70
C PHE A 281 -11.75 -16.69 -1.24
N ARG A 282 -11.66 -17.29 -0.04
CA ARG A 282 -10.42 -17.91 0.46
C ARG A 282 -9.93 -19.00 -0.48
N ASP A 283 -10.83 -19.86 -0.95
CA ASP A 283 -10.50 -21.02 -1.78
C ASP A 283 -10.17 -20.66 -3.26
N GLN A 284 -10.48 -19.45 -3.73
CA GLN A 284 -10.15 -18.97 -5.08
C GLN A 284 -8.67 -18.56 -5.19
N LEU A 285 -7.85 -19.25 -6.00
CA LEU A 285 -6.48 -18.81 -6.33
C LEU A 285 -6.46 -17.79 -7.47
#